data_AF-A0AAP4EZF8-F1
#
_entry.id   AF-A0AAP4EZF8-F1
#
_cell.length_a   1.000
_cell.length_b   1.000
_cell.length_c   1.000
_cell.angle_alpha   90.00
_cell.angle_beta   90.00
_cell.angle_gamma   90.00
#
_symmetry.space_group_name_H-M   'P 1'
#
loop_
_entity.id
_entity.type
_entity.pdbx_description
1 polymer ?
#
loop_
_entity_poly.entity_id
_entity_poly.type
_entity_poly.pdbx_seq_one_letter_code
_entity_poly.pdbx_strand_id
1 'polypeptide(L)'
;MRLAAWPELAEGNEVDVAELYSNGWARVLIREYTGYVNASYLQITERSQPTPAPAPTYTEWAGQVHDVNPVGLIVRTGPGKGYDRLTAYPKLYDGNIVSVMGERDGYYNIRISNPTAGTHIGWVSKDYVGQG
;
A
#
# COMPACT_ATOMS: atom_id res chain seq x y z
N MET A 1 17.98 2.81 33.30
CA MET A 1 16.92 2.58 32.29
C MET A 1 17.58 2.49 30.93
N ARG A 2 17.50 1.32 30.28
CA ARG A 2 18.17 0.95 29.02
C ARG A 2 17.09 0.35 28.11
N LEU A 3 17.03 0.75 26.84
CA LEU A 3 16.23 0.06 25.82
C LEU A 3 16.81 -1.34 25.62
N ALA A 4 16.10 -2.35 26.14
CA ALA A 4 16.58 -3.72 26.30
C ALA A 4 16.58 -4.55 24.99
N ALA A 5 16.88 -3.94 23.85
CA ALA A 5 16.96 -4.70 22.60
C ALA A 5 18.12 -4.34 21.69
N TRP A 6 18.47 -3.08 21.42
CA TRP A 6 19.55 -2.78 20.43
C TRP A 6 20.17 -1.40 20.67
N PRO A 7 21.29 -1.28 21.40
CA PRO A 7 21.99 -0.01 21.57
C PRO A 7 22.99 0.29 20.44
N GLU A 8 23.37 -0.69 19.61
CA GLU A 8 24.45 -0.54 18.64
C GLU A 8 24.28 -1.53 17.48
N LEU A 9 24.34 -1.04 16.24
CA LEU A 9 24.45 -1.90 15.06
C LEU A 9 25.91 -2.39 14.97
N ALA A 10 26.16 -3.63 15.38
CA ALA A 10 27.44 -4.28 15.15
C ALA A 10 27.64 -4.64 13.67
N GLU A 11 28.90 -4.71 13.23
CA GLU A 11 29.30 -5.17 11.90
C GLU A 11 28.69 -6.56 11.61
N GLY A 12 27.96 -6.67 10.48
CA GLY A 12 27.28 -7.90 10.07
C GLY A 12 25.76 -7.96 10.31
N ASN A 13 25.14 -6.92 10.87
CA ASN A 13 23.67 -6.84 10.96
C ASN A 13 23.03 -6.44 9.62
N GLU A 14 22.06 -7.23 9.15
CA GLU A 14 21.22 -6.89 8.00
C GLU A 14 20.08 -5.96 8.43
N VAL A 15 19.86 -4.88 7.67
CA VAL A 15 18.80 -3.89 7.91
C VAL A 15 18.10 -3.57 6.59
N ASP A 16 16.78 -3.38 6.63
CA ASP A 16 16.02 -2.92 5.48
C ASP A 16 16.17 -1.40 5.34
N VAL A 17 16.79 -0.97 4.24
CA VAL A 17 16.92 0.46 3.91
C VAL A 17 15.61 0.91 3.26
N ALA A 18 14.90 1.79 3.94
CA ALA A 18 13.62 2.33 3.46
C ALA A 18 13.83 3.51 2.51
N GLU A 19 14.74 4.44 2.85
CA GLU A 19 15.00 5.65 2.05
C GLU A 19 16.47 6.06 2.15
N LEU A 20 17.02 6.61 1.06
CA LEU A 20 18.32 7.26 1.03
C LEU A 20 18.13 8.77 0.84
N TYR A 21 18.75 9.56 1.69
CA TYR A 21 18.73 11.02 1.61
C TYR A 21 19.98 11.52 0.90
N SER A 22 19.81 12.55 0.07
CA SER A 22 20.90 13.22 -0.67
C SER A 22 21.95 13.89 0.23
N ASN A 23 21.69 14.00 1.53
CA ASN A 23 22.62 14.47 2.56
C ASN A 23 23.47 13.35 3.19
N GLY A 24 23.47 12.13 2.63
CA GLY A 24 24.30 11.02 3.08
C GLY A 24 23.74 10.20 4.24
N TRP A 25 22.48 10.39 4.59
CA TRP A 25 21.78 9.57 5.59
C TRP A 25 20.86 8.55 4.92
N ALA A 26 20.64 7.42 5.60
CA ALA A 26 19.70 6.38 5.22
C ALA A 26 18.68 6.19 6.34
N ARG A 27 17.39 6.14 5.98
CA ARG A 27 16.33 5.67 6.89
C ARG A 27 16.29 4.17 6.83
N VAL A 28 16.50 3.51 7.96
CA VAL A 28 16.43 2.06 8.09
C VAL A 28 15.23 1.67 8.92
N LEU A 29 14.60 0.56 8.54
CA LEU A 29 13.53 -0.05 9.28
C LEU A 29 14.09 -1.30 9.97
N ILE A 30 14.02 -1.32 11.30
CA ILE A 30 14.42 -2.45 12.12
C ILE A 30 13.16 -3.00 12.75
N ARG A 31 12.59 -4.02 12.11
CA ARG A 31 11.26 -4.57 12.44
C ARG A 31 10.17 -3.50 12.29
N GLU A 32 9.72 -2.90 13.39
CA GLU A 32 8.70 -1.85 13.43
C GLU A 32 9.26 -0.49 13.86
N TYR A 33 10.57 -0.41 14.16
CA TYR A 33 11.22 0.82 14.60
C TYR A 33 11.96 1.48 13.45
N THR A 34 11.76 2.80 13.33
CA THR A 34 12.48 3.63 12.36
C THR A 34 13.75 4.18 12.98
N GLY A 35 14.88 3.99 12.30
CA GLY A 35 16.18 4.55 12.66
C GLY A 35 16.81 5.32 11.50
N TYR A 36 17.80 6.16 11.81
CA TYR A 36 18.60 6.87 10.83
C TYR A 36 20.07 6.49 11.01
N VAL A 37 20.71 6.08 9.94
CA VAL A 37 22.12 5.70 9.92
C VAL A 37 22.82 6.39 8.78
N ASN A 38 24.10 6.69 8.92
CA ASN A 38 24.85 7.31 7.83
C ASN A 38 25.14 6.27 6.75
N ALA A 39 24.80 6.59 5.50
CA ALA A 39 24.88 5.66 4.37
C ALA A 39 26.33 5.23 4.08
N SER A 40 27.34 5.99 4.52
CA SER A 40 28.76 5.66 4.34
C SER A 40 29.22 4.46 5.17
N TYR A 41 28.45 4.07 6.19
CA TYR A 41 28.72 2.89 7.02
C TYR A 41 27.86 1.68 6.61
N LEU A 42 27.04 1.82 5.56
CA LEU A 42 26.22 0.74 5.05
C LEU A 42 26.88 0.14 3.81
N GLN A 43 27.12 -1.17 3.84
CA GLN A 43 27.41 -1.92 2.64
C GLN A 43 26.08 -2.28 1.96
N ILE A 44 25.54 -1.33 1.19
CA ILE A 44 24.29 -1.50 0.45
C ILE A 44 24.57 -2.48 -0.70
N THR A 45 24.21 -3.73 -0.50
CA THR A 45 24.08 -4.67 -1.62
C THR A 45 22.74 -4.36 -2.25
N GLU A 46 22.71 -3.79 -3.46
CA GLU A 46 21.48 -3.46 -4.16
C GLU A 46 20.63 -4.72 -4.38
N ARG A 47 19.76 -5.06 -3.42
CA ARG A 47 18.49 -5.66 -3.79
C ARG A 47 17.68 -4.52 -4.36
N SER A 48 17.38 -4.60 -5.65
CA SER A 48 16.55 -3.65 -6.38
C SER A 48 15.32 -3.30 -5.54
N GLN A 49 15.38 -2.16 -4.86
CA GLN A 49 14.27 -1.64 -4.10
C GLN A 49 13.17 -1.37 -5.13
N PRO A 50 11.94 -1.86 -4.95
CA PRO A 50 10.85 -1.47 -5.84
C PRO A 50 10.73 0.05 -5.73
N THR A 51 11.01 0.73 -6.84
CA THR A 51 10.89 2.18 -6.97
C THR A 51 9.59 2.62 -6.30
N PRO A 52 9.59 3.54 -5.31
CA PRO A 52 8.36 4.02 -4.71
C PRO A 52 7.47 4.55 -5.83
N ALA A 53 6.30 3.94 -5.99
CA ALA A 53 5.36 4.32 -7.03
C ALA A 53 5.04 5.82 -6.88
N PRO A 54 5.01 6.60 -7.97
CA PRO A 54 4.70 8.02 -7.90
C PRO A 54 3.39 8.23 -7.14
N ALA A 55 3.39 9.17 -6.19
CA ALA A 55 2.20 9.53 -5.43
C ALA A 55 1.06 9.88 -6.41
N PRO A 56 -0.15 9.32 -6.24
CA PRO A 56 -1.23 9.56 -7.18
C PRO A 56 -1.58 11.05 -7.18
N THR A 57 -1.54 11.69 -8.35
CA THR A 57 -2.09 13.05 -8.58
C THR A 57 -3.62 13.07 -8.57
N TYR A 58 -4.25 12.04 -8.01
CA TYR A 58 -5.67 11.81 -8.02
C TYR A 58 -6.28 12.30 -6.70
N THR A 59 -7.30 13.15 -6.78
CA THR A 59 -8.03 13.58 -5.60
C THR A 59 -8.82 12.41 -5.05
N GLU A 60 -8.51 11.97 -3.84
CA GLU A 60 -9.25 10.89 -3.19
C GLU A 60 -10.69 11.34 -2.91
N TRP A 61 -11.67 10.50 -3.25
CA TRP A 61 -13.08 10.76 -2.97
C TRP A 61 -13.80 9.50 -2.52
N ALA A 62 -14.92 9.66 -1.81
CA ALA A 62 -15.73 8.54 -1.33
C ALA A 62 -16.67 8.04 -2.44
N GLY A 63 -16.42 6.83 -2.93
CA GLY A 63 -17.24 6.16 -3.92
C GLY A 63 -18.20 5.16 -3.30
N GLN A 64 -19.44 5.17 -3.77
CA GLN A 64 -20.47 4.21 -3.41
C GLN A 64 -20.63 3.18 -4.52
N VAL A 65 -20.63 1.91 -4.13
CA VAL A 65 -20.89 0.79 -5.05
C VAL A 65 -22.39 0.69 -5.35
N HIS A 66 -22.75 0.52 -6.61
CA HIS A 66 -24.14 0.37 -7.09
C HIS A 66 -24.24 -0.67 -8.22
N ASP A 67 -25.47 -1.15 -8.50
CA ASP A 67 -25.82 -2.02 -9.64
C ASP A 67 -25.07 -3.37 -9.69
N VAL A 68 -24.67 -3.90 -8.51
CA VAL A 68 -23.93 -5.17 -8.41
C VAL A 68 -24.68 -6.28 -7.70
N ASN A 69 -25.88 -6.01 -7.17
CA ASN A 69 -26.72 -7.01 -6.53
C ASN A 69 -27.31 -7.98 -7.59
N PRO A 70 -27.34 -9.32 -7.37
CA PRO A 70 -26.90 -10.07 -6.19
C PRO A 70 -25.47 -10.63 -6.28
N VAL A 71 -24.74 -10.37 -7.35
CA VAL A 71 -23.46 -11.06 -7.65
C VAL A 71 -22.29 -10.48 -6.85
N GLY A 72 -22.33 -9.19 -6.55
CA GLY A 72 -21.28 -8.40 -5.92
C GLY A 72 -20.21 -7.95 -6.90
N LEU A 73 -19.65 -6.77 -6.64
CA LEU A 73 -18.53 -6.19 -7.39
C LEU A 73 -17.24 -6.89 -6.99
N ILE A 74 -16.53 -7.46 -7.96
CA ILE A 74 -15.27 -8.17 -7.69
C ILE A 74 -14.14 -7.15 -7.50
N VAL A 75 -13.43 -7.27 -6.38
CA VAL A 75 -12.20 -6.51 -6.12
C VAL A 75 -11.00 -7.32 -6.57
N ARG A 76 -10.10 -6.68 -7.32
CA ARG A 76 -8.92 -7.31 -7.94
C ARG A 76 -7.62 -6.70 -7.44
N THR A 77 -6.52 -7.42 -7.64
CA THR A 77 -5.17 -6.96 -7.29
C THR A 77 -4.60 -5.96 -8.31
N GLY A 78 -5.25 -5.78 -9.46
CA GLY A 78 -4.83 -4.82 -10.48
C GLY A 78 -5.96 -4.37 -11.43
N PRO A 79 -5.70 -3.36 -12.26
CA PRO A 79 -6.68 -2.75 -13.16
C PRO A 79 -6.91 -3.65 -14.37
N GLY A 80 -7.92 -4.52 -14.29
CA GLY A 80 -8.30 -5.39 -15.41
C GLY A 80 -8.88 -6.72 -14.99
N LYS A 81 -9.57 -7.39 -15.92
CA LYS A 81 -10.16 -8.73 -15.69
C LYS A 81 -9.12 -9.86 -15.60
N GLY A 82 -7.89 -9.61 -16.06
CA GLY A 82 -6.78 -10.58 -16.02
C GLY A 82 -6.06 -10.67 -14.68
N TYR A 83 -6.28 -9.72 -13.76
CA TYR A 83 -5.69 -9.75 -12.43
C TYR A 83 -6.48 -10.63 -11.47
N ASP A 84 -5.78 -11.23 -10.53
CA ASP A 84 -6.37 -12.04 -9.48
C ASP A 84 -7.34 -11.26 -8.60
N ARG A 85 -8.24 -12.00 -7.96
CA ARG A 85 -9.14 -11.43 -6.95
C ARG A 85 -8.36 -11.13 -5.67
N LEU A 86 -8.73 -10.04 -5.02
CA LEU A 86 -8.17 -9.70 -3.73
C LEU A 86 -8.66 -10.70 -2.67
N THR A 87 -7.79 -11.55 -2.15
CA THR A 87 -8.19 -12.66 -1.25
C THR A 87 -8.79 -12.16 0.05
N ALA A 88 -8.26 -11.07 0.62
CA ALA A 88 -8.73 -10.51 1.88
C ALA A 88 -10.11 -9.86 1.77
N TYR A 89 -10.44 -9.29 0.60
CA TYR A 89 -11.69 -8.62 0.36
C TYR A 89 -12.15 -8.79 -1.09
N PRO A 90 -12.66 -9.97 -1.48
CA PRO A 90 -12.84 -10.32 -2.88
C PRO A 90 -14.09 -9.70 -3.52
N LYS A 91 -15.05 -9.20 -2.72
CA LYS A 91 -16.33 -8.68 -3.19
C LYS A 91 -16.84 -7.51 -2.37
N LEU A 92 -17.38 -6.50 -3.05
CA LEU A 92 -18.20 -5.43 -2.48
C LEU A 92 -19.66 -5.62 -2.91
N TYR A 93 -20.58 -5.09 -2.12
CA TYR A 93 -22.01 -5.11 -2.40
C TYR A 93 -22.55 -3.69 -2.58
N ASP A 94 -23.79 -3.59 -3.06
CA ASP A 94 -24.48 -2.32 -3.24
C ASP A 94 -24.56 -1.54 -1.92
N GLY A 95 -24.30 -0.24 -1.97
CA GLY A 95 -24.21 0.63 -0.80
C GLY A 95 -22.86 0.61 -0.07
N ASN A 96 -21.92 -0.27 -0.44
CA ASN A 96 -20.59 -0.23 0.16
C ASN A 96 -19.87 1.07 -0.22
N ILE A 97 -19.33 1.76 0.79
CA ILE A 97 -18.51 2.96 0.60
C ILE A 97 -17.02 2.57 0.59
N VAL A 98 -16.30 3.07 -0.40
CA VAL A 98 -14.86 2.87 -0.59
C VAL A 98 -14.20 4.21 -0.89
N SER A 99 -12.92 4.36 -0.56
CA SER A 99 -12.19 5.57 -0.95
C SER A 99 -11.48 5.35 -2.28
N VAL A 100 -11.89 6.06 -3.32
CA VAL A 100 -11.28 6.01 -4.65
C VAL A 100 -10.06 6.91 -4.64
N MET A 101 -8.88 6.35 -4.82
CA MET A 101 -7.58 7.04 -4.73
C MET A 101 -6.80 7.02 -6.05
N GLY A 102 -7.40 6.48 -7.12
CA GLY A 102 -6.82 6.49 -8.44
C GLY A 102 -7.73 5.84 -9.46
N GLU A 103 -7.40 6.03 -10.73
CA GLU A 103 -8.05 5.34 -11.84
C GLU A 103 -7.03 4.89 -12.87
N ARG A 104 -7.29 3.73 -13.49
CA ARG A 104 -6.47 3.21 -14.59
C ARG A 104 -7.28 2.22 -15.41
N ASP A 105 -7.20 2.32 -16.73
CA ASP A 105 -7.75 1.33 -17.68
C ASP A 105 -9.24 0.98 -17.45
N GLY A 106 -10.03 1.95 -16.98
CA GLY A 106 -11.45 1.76 -16.68
C GLY A 106 -11.73 1.14 -15.29
N TYR A 107 -10.74 1.09 -14.42
CA TYR A 107 -10.86 0.62 -13.03
C TYR A 107 -10.48 1.73 -12.06
N TYR A 108 -11.16 1.77 -10.93
CA TYR A 108 -10.77 2.58 -9.80
C TYR A 108 -9.88 1.80 -8.85
N ASN A 109 -8.78 2.44 -8.44
CA ASN A 109 -7.98 2.01 -7.31
C ASN A 109 -8.67 2.50 -6.04
N ILE A 110 -9.08 1.56 -5.21
CA ILE A 110 -9.88 1.83 -4.03
C ILE A 110 -9.19 1.35 -2.77
N ARG A 111 -9.41 2.11 -1.69
CA ARG A 111 -9.10 1.73 -0.33
C ARG A 111 -10.39 1.35 0.39
N ILE A 112 -10.40 0.15 0.93
CA ILE A 112 -11.48 -0.41 1.72
C ILE A 112 -11.03 -0.37 3.18
N SER A 113 -11.69 0.46 3.97
CA SER A 113 -11.44 0.56 5.41
C SER A 113 -12.46 -0.31 6.15
N ASN A 114 -12.02 -1.42 6.74
CA ASN A 114 -12.85 -2.27 7.57
C ASN A 114 -12.36 -2.23 9.03
N PRO A 115 -13.23 -1.96 10.02
CA PRO A 115 -12.81 -1.86 11.42
C PRO A 115 -12.30 -3.19 12.00
N THR A 116 -12.68 -4.33 11.41
CA THR A 116 -12.32 -5.68 11.87
C THR A 116 -11.18 -6.28 11.06
N ALA A 117 -11.17 -6.08 9.74
CA ALA A 117 -10.18 -6.67 8.82
C ALA A 117 -9.01 -5.72 8.47
N GLY A 118 -9.11 -4.44 8.87
CA GLY A 118 -8.12 -3.43 8.57
C GLY A 118 -8.34 -2.75 7.23
N THR A 119 -7.27 -2.16 6.70
CA THR A 119 -7.30 -1.45 5.41
C THR A 119 -6.85 -2.39 4.30
N HIS A 120 -7.64 -2.47 3.23
CA HIS A 120 -7.30 -3.22 2.02
C HIS A 120 -7.29 -2.31 0.81
N ILE A 121 -6.39 -2.58 -0.13
CA ILE A 121 -6.25 -1.84 -1.39
C ILE A 121 -6.53 -2.80 -2.54
N GLY A 122 -7.34 -2.36 -3.48
CA GLY A 122 -7.69 -3.15 -4.65
C GLY A 122 -8.29 -2.33 -5.78
N TRP A 123 -8.66 -3.02 -6.85
CA TRP A 123 -9.16 -2.43 -8.08
C TRP A 123 -10.55 -2.93 -8.40
N VAL A 124 -11.45 -2.03 -8.79
CA VAL A 124 -12.85 -2.31 -9.13
C VAL A 124 -13.24 -1.60 -10.42
N SER A 125 -14.20 -2.14 -11.18
CA SER A 125 -14.65 -1.46 -12.41
C SER A 125 -15.35 -0.14 -12.06
N LYS A 126 -15.04 0.90 -12.83
CA LYS A 126 -15.63 2.23 -12.66
C LYS A 126 -17.13 2.27 -12.93
N ASP A 127 -17.65 1.30 -13.68
CA ASP A 127 -19.04 1.25 -14.12
C ASP A 127 -20.01 1.04 -12.95
N TYR A 128 -19.48 0.60 -11.80
CA TYR A 128 -20.25 0.21 -10.61
C TYR A 128 -19.91 1.03 -9.37
N VAL A 129 -19.13 2.10 -9.52
CA VAL A 129 -18.74 2.98 -8.41
C VAL A 129 -18.96 4.43 -8.82
N GLY A 130 -19.92 5.07 -8.17
CA GLY A 130 -20.30 6.45 -8.41
C GLY A 130 -20.06 7.32 -7.19
N GLN A 131 -20.05 8.65 -7.40
CA GLN A 131 -20.20 9.60 -6.30
C GLN A 131 -21.63 9.43 -5.75
N GLY A 132 -21.73 9.08 -4.47
CA GLY A 132 -23.00 9.00 -3.74
C GLY A 132 -23.52 10.37 -3.32
#